data_AF-A0A3M0D392-F1
#
_entry.id   AF-A0A3M0D392-F1
#
_cell.length_a   1.000
_cell.length_b   1.000
_cell.length_c   1.000
_cell.angle_alpha   90.00
_cell.angle_beta   90.00
_cell.angle_gamma   90.00
#
_symmetry.space_group_name_H-M   'P 1'
#
loop_
_entity.id
_entity.type
_entity.pdbx_description
1 polymer ?
#
loop_
_entity_poly.entity_id
_entity_poly.type
_entity_poly.pdbx_seq_one_letter_code
_entity_poly.pdbx_strand_id
1 'polypeptide(L)'
;MDLTRRTLLATGTVLGLTGCLSSGDSNVSYPETATRTPPPTETPADAAMAEAESEPAAVDEEEVQQTEPSVPNRQLATEVGRVYGEIEWFATSYDDAIDTHQRVLGNAMAAVTRVRDAAEFDANSLGLVRGATDRAVRTAEAELGGHFGIPEQMREQIDHHLATTRRFANRGDLDRVDEELERLHDYLAGIRSDLFVRRVLSDRQVDATLYRNLHDGTADSDDSDDDDDDEAAPGLFECYHSTGYAGYAYAGPRYIEREPFGDAPGDDINEGQELLARQRLHFDAVGESTGRNGFAYVVSYAVPEADEQPTDLNPLDYPHTSLFVQHYDGVQAATDAAETLFDTSVSREGTYSFGRDEWHQVYYHADGDVSYAYLIQAGPYVVVAAPSEVAWEERVDWTDPLDRLWLWRP
;
A
#
# COMPACT_ATOMS: atom_id res chain seq x y z
N MET A 1 -40.23 12.00 18.69
CA MET A 1 -40.69 11.33 19.91
C MET A 1 -39.56 11.56 20.85
N ASP A 2 -39.80 12.41 21.84
CA ASP A 2 -38.71 13.07 22.56
C ASP A 2 -38.65 12.39 23.91
N LEU A 3 -37.52 11.76 24.20
CA LEU A 3 -37.30 11.00 25.41
C LEU A 3 -36.47 11.84 26.38
N THR A 4 -36.95 12.04 27.60
CA THR A 4 -36.29 12.90 28.59
C THR A 4 -35.46 12.06 29.56
N ARG A 5 -34.18 12.41 29.73
CA ARG A 5 -33.30 11.82 30.75
C ARG A 5 -33.60 12.43 32.11
N ARG A 6 -33.79 11.60 33.14
CA ARG A 6 -33.89 12.08 34.52
C ARG A 6 -32.49 12.16 35.13
N THR A 7 -31.95 13.38 35.25
CA THR A 7 -30.65 13.63 35.88
C THR A 7 -30.74 13.34 37.39
N LEU A 8 -30.11 12.26 37.86
CA LEU A 8 -29.82 12.06 39.29
C LEU A 8 -28.38 12.47 39.56
N LEU A 9 -28.22 13.63 40.22
CA LEU A 9 -26.96 14.06 40.82
C LEU A 9 -26.63 13.17 42.03
N ALA A 10 -25.48 12.50 42.03
CA ALA A 10 -24.84 12.01 43.27
C ALA A 10 -23.34 11.71 43.09
N THR A 11 -22.51 12.53 43.76
CA THR A 11 -21.34 12.20 44.58
C THR A 11 -20.43 11.02 44.19
N GLY A 12 -19.17 11.33 43.88
CA GLY A 12 -18.17 10.36 43.45
C GLY A 12 -17.51 9.50 44.53
N THR A 13 -16.71 8.54 44.06
CA THR A 13 -15.49 8.02 44.70
C THR A 13 -14.67 7.15 43.72
N VAL A 14 -13.37 7.45 43.67
CA VAL A 14 -12.15 6.61 43.52
C VAL A 14 -11.98 5.69 42.30
N LEU A 15 -10.89 6.00 41.57
CA LEU A 15 -10.19 5.22 40.55
C LEU A 15 -9.69 3.85 41.07
N GLY A 16 -9.92 2.82 40.27
CA GLY A 16 -9.19 1.54 40.32
C GLY A 16 -9.04 0.99 38.90
N LEU A 17 -7.87 1.19 38.29
CA LEU A 17 -7.49 0.58 37.01
C LEU A 17 -6.72 -0.71 37.28
N THR A 18 -7.29 -1.85 36.89
CA THR A 18 -6.57 -3.12 36.69
C THR A 18 -7.21 -3.86 35.51
N GLY A 19 -6.36 -4.48 34.66
CA GLY A 19 -6.64 -5.12 33.37
C GLY A 19 -7.69 -6.24 33.37
N CYS A 20 -8.00 -6.89 32.23
CA CYS A 20 -7.07 -7.45 31.25
C CYS A 20 -7.68 -7.52 29.85
N LEU A 21 -6.87 -7.29 28.81
CA LEU A 21 -7.09 -7.89 27.49
C LEU A 21 -6.66 -9.35 27.59
N SER A 22 -7.62 -10.27 27.48
CA SER A 22 -7.36 -11.70 27.31
C SER A 22 -7.43 -12.02 25.83
N SER A 23 -6.34 -12.57 25.32
CA SER A 23 -6.26 -13.38 24.13
C SER A 23 -7.23 -14.56 24.19
N GLY A 24 -7.62 -15.11 23.02
CA GLY A 24 -8.22 -16.44 22.94
C GLY A 24 -9.24 -16.65 21.83
N ASP A 25 -8.70 -16.86 20.63
CA ASP A 25 -9.04 -17.96 19.70
C ASP A 25 -10.47 -18.15 19.16
N SER A 26 -10.46 -18.31 17.84
CA SER A 26 -11.53 -18.65 16.93
C SER A 26 -12.18 -20.00 17.23
N ASN A 27 -13.52 -20.06 17.24
CA ASN A 27 -14.24 -21.33 17.06
C ASN A 27 -15.70 -21.16 16.62
N VAL A 28 -15.95 -20.65 15.41
CA VAL A 28 -17.28 -20.75 14.80
C VAL A 28 -17.17 -21.18 13.35
N SER A 29 -17.47 -22.47 13.11
CA SER A 29 -17.81 -23.01 11.79
C SER A 29 -19.21 -22.54 11.37
N TYR A 30 -19.34 -22.08 10.13
CA TYR A 30 -20.61 -21.80 9.47
C TYR A 30 -21.06 -23.04 8.66
N PRO A 31 -22.33 -23.47 8.74
CA PRO A 31 -22.86 -24.47 7.82
C PRO A 31 -23.22 -23.85 6.46
N GLU A 32 -22.92 -24.59 5.40
CA GLU A 32 -23.23 -24.32 4.00
C GLU A 32 -24.71 -24.02 3.75
N THR A 33 -24.99 -23.09 2.82
CA THR A 33 -26.31 -22.96 2.22
C THR A 33 -26.25 -23.32 0.74
N ALA A 34 -27.02 -24.36 0.43
CA ALA A 34 -27.14 -25.04 -0.84
C ALA A 34 -27.45 -24.13 -2.04
N THR A 35 -26.76 -24.48 -3.13
CA THR A 35 -26.98 -24.18 -4.54
C THR A 35 -28.44 -24.29 -4.98
N ARG A 36 -28.87 -23.36 -5.86
CA ARG A 36 -29.99 -23.60 -6.78
C ARG A 36 -29.81 -22.89 -8.12
N THR A 37 -29.26 -23.64 -9.06
CA THR A 37 -29.21 -23.41 -10.51
C THR A 37 -30.62 -23.41 -11.13
N PRO A 38 -30.89 -22.59 -12.16
CA PRO A 38 -31.87 -22.89 -13.20
C PRO A 38 -31.20 -23.30 -14.54
N PRO A 39 -31.84 -24.17 -15.34
CA PRO A 39 -31.22 -24.82 -16.51
C PRO A 39 -31.30 -23.99 -17.81
N PRO A 40 -30.54 -24.35 -18.86
CA PRO A 40 -30.61 -23.72 -20.18
C PRO A 40 -31.64 -24.43 -21.08
N THR A 41 -32.25 -23.73 -22.03
CA THR A 41 -32.92 -24.37 -23.18
C THR A 41 -32.94 -23.45 -24.41
N GLU A 42 -32.10 -23.84 -25.36
CA GLU A 42 -32.28 -23.98 -26.83
C GLU A 42 -33.13 -22.98 -27.65
N THR A 43 -32.45 -22.45 -28.67
CA THR A 43 -32.95 -21.84 -29.91
C THR A 43 -33.80 -22.82 -30.74
N PRO A 44 -34.70 -22.30 -31.61
CA PRO A 44 -34.62 -22.71 -33.01
C PRO A 44 -34.73 -21.55 -34.01
N ALA A 45 -34.08 -21.77 -35.16
CA ALA A 45 -34.01 -20.92 -36.33
C ALA A 45 -35.32 -20.83 -37.12
N ASP A 46 -35.54 -19.72 -37.86
CA ASP A 46 -35.94 -19.80 -39.27
C ASP A 46 -35.66 -18.48 -40.03
N ALA A 47 -35.46 -18.62 -41.33
CA ALA A 47 -34.86 -17.72 -42.29
C ALA A 47 -35.82 -16.69 -42.95
N ALA A 48 -35.27 -15.62 -43.51
CA ALA A 48 -35.74 -14.99 -44.76
C ALA A 48 -34.67 -14.05 -45.36
N MET A 49 -34.64 -14.01 -46.71
CA MET A 49 -33.61 -13.47 -47.59
C MET A 49 -33.74 -11.97 -47.93
N ALA A 50 -32.70 -11.50 -48.68
CA ALA A 50 -32.65 -10.35 -49.61
C ALA A 50 -32.41 -8.98 -48.94
N GLU A 51 -31.59 -8.07 -49.46
CA GLU A 51 -31.19 -7.80 -50.85
C GLU A 51 -29.90 -6.95 -50.84
N ALA A 52 -29.14 -7.01 -51.93
CA ALA A 52 -27.94 -6.21 -52.15
C ALA A 52 -28.30 -4.86 -52.77
N GLU A 53 -27.63 -3.78 -52.34
CA GLU A 53 -27.41 -2.52 -53.09
C GLU A 53 -26.38 -1.69 -52.29
N SER A 54 -25.13 -1.61 -52.76
CA SER A 54 -24.56 -0.51 -53.57
C SER A 54 -23.92 0.60 -52.74
N GLU A 55 -22.59 0.66 -52.83
CA GLU A 55 -21.70 1.72 -52.32
C GLU A 55 -22.13 3.12 -52.80
N PRO A 56 -21.75 4.14 -52.02
CA PRO A 56 -21.05 5.27 -52.62
C PRO A 56 -19.70 5.50 -51.95
N ALA A 57 -18.68 5.64 -52.79
CA ALA A 57 -17.37 6.15 -52.44
C ALA A 57 -17.43 7.64 -52.05
N ALA A 58 -16.55 8.01 -51.11
CA ALA A 58 -16.02 9.35 -50.73
C ALA A 58 -15.99 9.41 -49.19
N VAL A 59 -14.90 9.72 -48.49
CA VAL A 59 -13.73 10.56 -48.77
C VAL A 59 -12.59 10.01 -47.90
N ASP A 60 -11.35 9.99 -48.39
CA ASP A 60 -10.17 9.84 -47.53
C ASP A 60 -10.12 11.02 -46.55
N GLU A 61 -10.68 10.82 -45.36
CA GLU A 61 -10.21 11.52 -44.18
C GLU A 61 -9.08 10.65 -43.64
N GLU A 62 -7.83 11.06 -43.90
CA GLU A 62 -6.71 10.66 -43.07
C GLU A 62 -7.06 11.11 -41.65
N GLU A 63 -7.74 10.22 -40.90
CA GLU A 63 -7.64 10.20 -39.45
C GLU A 63 -6.16 10.04 -39.18
N VAL A 64 -5.50 11.18 -38.93
CA VAL A 64 -4.27 11.22 -38.17
C VAL A 64 -4.66 10.67 -36.81
N GLN A 65 -4.69 9.33 -36.71
CA GLN A 65 -4.61 8.64 -35.44
C GLN A 65 -3.34 9.20 -34.82
N GLN A 66 -3.51 10.15 -33.89
CA GLN A 66 -2.46 10.52 -32.98
C GLN A 66 -2.14 9.23 -32.26
N THR A 67 -1.16 8.52 -32.80
CA THR A 67 -0.61 7.32 -32.21
C THR A 67 -0.03 7.85 -30.91
N GLU A 68 -0.67 7.51 -29.79
CA GLU A 68 -0.11 7.81 -28.48
C GLU A 68 1.37 7.42 -28.53
N PRO A 69 2.27 8.31 -28.09
CA PRO A 69 3.69 8.02 -28.13
C PRO A 69 3.92 6.66 -27.47
N SER A 70 4.65 5.78 -28.17
CA SER A 70 4.95 4.44 -27.67
C SER A 70 5.65 4.56 -26.33
N VAL A 71 5.01 4.07 -25.27
CA VAL A 71 5.55 4.12 -23.90
C VAL A 71 6.49 2.93 -23.73
N PRO A 72 7.80 3.13 -23.50
CA PRO A 72 8.75 2.05 -23.25
C PRO A 72 8.31 1.22 -22.04
N ASN A 73 8.25 -0.10 -22.18
CA ASN A 73 7.89 -1.05 -21.13
C ASN A 73 6.62 -0.64 -20.35
N ARG A 74 5.49 -0.42 -21.06
CA ARG A 74 4.24 0.13 -20.50
C ARG A 74 3.71 -0.61 -19.26
N GLN A 75 3.78 -1.93 -19.24
CA GLN A 75 3.31 -2.72 -18.09
C GLN A 75 4.21 -2.47 -16.87
N LEU A 76 5.52 -2.59 -17.06
CA LEU A 76 6.51 -2.25 -16.03
C LEU A 76 6.37 -0.80 -15.54
N ALA A 77 6.09 0.14 -16.45
CA ALA A 77 5.86 1.55 -16.10
C ALA A 77 4.65 1.71 -15.17
N THR A 78 3.60 0.91 -15.38
CA THR A 78 2.41 0.91 -14.52
C THR A 78 2.74 0.37 -13.13
N GLU A 79 3.52 -0.71 -13.04
CA GLU A 79 3.89 -1.34 -11.78
C GLU A 79 4.89 -0.49 -10.98
N VAL A 80 5.95 0.00 -11.63
CA VAL A 80 6.89 0.96 -11.04
C VAL A 80 6.16 2.22 -10.57
N GLY A 81 5.18 2.69 -11.35
CA GLY A 81 4.35 3.83 -10.95
C GLY A 81 3.50 3.58 -9.71
N ARG A 82 2.95 2.38 -9.53
CA ARG A 82 2.23 1.99 -8.31
C ARG A 82 3.17 1.97 -7.10
N VAL A 83 4.34 1.34 -7.22
CA VAL A 83 5.31 1.27 -6.12
C VAL A 83 5.84 2.66 -5.76
N TYR A 84 6.34 3.40 -6.75
CA TYR A 84 6.90 4.74 -6.53
C TYR A 84 5.84 5.69 -5.99
N GLY A 85 4.61 5.65 -6.52
CA GLY A 85 3.50 6.49 -6.06
C GLY A 85 3.11 6.22 -4.61
N GLU A 86 3.09 4.95 -4.18
CA GLU A 86 2.85 4.62 -2.76
C GLU A 86 3.99 5.12 -1.85
N ILE A 87 5.25 4.93 -2.25
CA ILE A 87 6.42 5.46 -1.50
C ILE A 87 6.33 6.99 -1.39
N GLU A 88 6.02 7.67 -2.49
CA GLU A 88 5.87 9.13 -2.54
C GLU A 88 4.69 9.61 -1.68
N TRP A 89 3.58 8.87 -1.64
CA TRP A 89 2.44 9.20 -0.79
C TRP A 89 2.81 9.15 0.70
N PHE A 90 3.48 8.08 1.15
CA PHE A 90 4.02 8.02 2.51
C PHE A 90 4.98 9.17 2.81
N ALA A 91 5.80 9.52 1.82
CA ALA A 91 6.83 10.52 1.98
C ALA A 91 6.32 11.98 1.99
N THR A 92 5.09 12.24 1.54
CA THR A 92 4.60 13.62 1.28
C THR A 92 3.20 13.91 1.81
N SER A 93 2.33 12.91 1.91
CA SER A 93 0.90 13.09 2.15
C SER A 93 0.38 12.35 3.38
N TYR A 94 1.09 11.31 3.84
CA TYR A 94 0.65 10.45 4.94
C TYR A 94 0.38 11.21 6.24
N ASP A 95 1.30 12.06 6.70
CA ASP A 95 1.12 12.79 7.97
C ASP A 95 -0.14 13.67 7.96
N ASP A 96 -0.37 14.39 6.85
CA ASP A 96 -1.55 15.23 6.67
C ASP A 96 -2.85 14.39 6.60
N ALA A 97 -2.79 13.20 5.99
CA ALA A 97 -3.89 12.25 5.95
C ALA A 97 -4.24 11.72 7.34
N ILE A 98 -3.24 11.35 8.16
CA ILE A 98 -3.44 10.89 9.54
C ILE A 98 -4.01 12.01 10.43
N ASP A 99 -3.45 13.21 10.36
CA ASP A 99 -3.95 14.36 11.12
C ASP A 99 -5.41 14.67 10.75
N THR A 100 -5.73 14.60 9.45
CA THR A 100 -7.08 14.80 8.95
C THR A 100 -8.03 13.72 9.45
N HIS A 101 -7.61 12.46 9.40
CA HIS A 101 -8.36 11.31 9.91
C HIS A 101 -8.64 11.42 11.42
N GLN A 102 -7.61 11.67 12.25
CA GLN A 102 -7.76 11.80 13.69
C GLN A 102 -8.67 12.99 14.07
N ARG A 103 -8.58 14.10 13.33
CA ARG A 103 -9.43 15.27 13.54
C ARG A 103 -10.91 14.97 13.26
N VAL A 104 -11.24 14.27 12.16
CA VAL A 104 -12.64 13.94 11.86
C VAL A 104 -13.21 12.92 12.85
N LEU A 105 -12.40 11.97 13.32
CA LEU A 105 -12.79 11.06 14.40
C LEU A 105 -13.06 11.82 15.70
N GLY A 106 -12.20 12.79 16.06
CA GLY A 106 -12.42 13.65 17.22
C GLY A 106 -13.72 14.44 17.15
N ASN A 107 -14.11 14.92 15.95
CA ASN A 107 -15.40 15.57 15.74
C ASN A 107 -16.59 14.61 15.90
N ALA A 108 -16.46 13.37 15.42
CA ALA A 108 -17.47 12.34 15.61
C ALA A 108 -17.64 11.97 17.09
N MET A 109 -16.54 11.78 17.83
CA MET A 109 -16.56 11.56 19.27
C MET A 109 -17.26 12.72 20.00
N ALA A 110 -16.94 13.97 19.66
CA ALA A 110 -17.59 15.14 20.25
C ALA A 110 -19.09 15.20 19.95
N ALA A 111 -19.54 14.72 18.79
CA ALA A 111 -20.96 14.58 18.47
C ALA A 111 -21.65 13.53 19.36
N VAL A 112 -20.99 12.38 19.57
CA VAL A 112 -21.48 11.33 20.48
C VAL A 112 -21.60 11.86 21.91
N THR A 113 -20.55 12.49 22.46
CA THR A 113 -20.58 13.08 23.80
C THR A 113 -21.69 14.11 23.95
N ARG A 114 -21.85 15.02 22.97
CA ARG A 114 -22.93 16.02 22.98
C ARG A 114 -24.32 15.39 23.07
N VAL A 115 -24.53 14.27 22.38
CA VAL A 115 -25.81 13.55 22.39
C VAL A 115 -26.03 12.80 23.71
N ARG A 116 -24.97 12.25 24.31
CA ARG A 116 -25.04 11.67 25.67
C ARG A 116 -25.30 12.72 26.75
N ASP A 117 -24.78 13.93 26.61
CA ASP A 117 -24.98 14.99 27.61
C ASP A 117 -26.32 15.72 27.45
N ALA A 118 -27.02 15.53 26.32
CA ALA A 118 -28.29 16.16 26.05
C ALA A 118 -29.40 15.60 26.96
N ALA A 119 -30.19 16.49 27.57
CA ALA A 119 -31.31 16.11 28.44
C ALA A 119 -32.44 15.38 27.68
N GLU A 120 -32.52 15.59 26.37
CA GLU A 120 -33.51 14.98 25.49
C GLU A 120 -32.81 14.19 24.39
N PHE A 121 -33.36 13.02 24.08
CA PHE A 121 -32.91 12.18 22.97
C PHE A 121 -34.05 12.02 21.96
N ASP A 122 -33.77 12.39 20.71
CA ASP A 122 -34.70 12.26 19.59
C ASP A 122 -34.00 11.73 18.32
N ALA A 123 -34.74 11.67 17.21
CA ALA A 123 -34.20 11.23 15.94
C ALA A 123 -33.12 12.19 15.38
N ASN A 124 -33.18 13.48 15.74
CA ASN A 124 -32.19 14.47 15.33
C ASN A 124 -30.87 14.25 16.08
N SER A 125 -30.93 13.85 17.36
CA SER A 125 -29.76 13.46 18.14
C SER A 125 -28.96 12.37 17.42
N LEU A 126 -29.62 11.28 16.99
CA LEU A 126 -28.96 10.21 16.24
C LEU A 126 -28.49 10.67 14.85
N GLY A 127 -29.25 11.56 14.21
CA GLY A 127 -28.86 12.18 12.93
C GLY A 127 -27.57 13.00 13.02
N LEU A 128 -27.33 13.69 14.14
CA LEU A 128 -26.08 14.43 14.38
C LEU A 128 -24.88 13.49 14.48
N VAL A 129 -25.02 12.38 15.22
CA VAL A 129 -23.96 11.36 15.32
C VAL A 129 -23.69 10.78 13.93
N ARG A 130 -24.74 10.34 13.23
CA ARG A 130 -24.62 9.76 11.89
C ARG A 130 -23.92 10.69 10.91
N GLY A 131 -24.32 11.97 10.86
CA GLY A 131 -23.69 12.93 9.96
C GLY A 131 -22.20 13.12 10.22
N ALA A 132 -21.79 13.09 11.50
CA ALA A 132 -20.38 13.19 11.88
C ALA A 132 -19.59 11.91 11.56
N THR A 133 -20.16 10.74 11.83
CA THR A 133 -19.51 9.45 11.54
C THR A 133 -19.43 9.16 10.04
N ASP A 134 -20.47 9.47 9.26
CA ASP A 134 -20.46 9.34 7.79
C ASP A 134 -19.38 10.23 7.17
N ARG A 135 -19.16 11.43 7.73
CA ARG A 135 -18.06 12.30 7.32
C ARG A 135 -16.71 11.68 7.63
N ALA A 136 -16.55 11.07 8.80
CA ALA A 136 -15.31 10.40 9.18
C ALA A 136 -15.01 9.22 8.25
N VAL A 137 -16.01 8.38 7.92
CA VAL A 137 -15.87 7.27 6.96
C VAL A 137 -15.46 7.77 5.58
N ARG A 138 -16.16 8.77 5.01
CA ARG A 138 -15.81 9.34 3.71
C ARG A 138 -14.39 9.93 3.67
N THR A 139 -13.95 10.50 4.79
CA THR A 139 -12.58 11.04 4.91
C THR A 139 -11.57 9.90 4.95
N ALA A 140 -11.82 8.84 5.73
CA ALA A 140 -10.95 7.66 5.73
C ALA A 140 -10.88 7.01 4.34
N GLU A 141 -11.99 6.93 3.63
CA GLU A 141 -12.05 6.40 2.26
C GLU A 141 -11.23 7.25 1.26
N ALA A 142 -11.33 8.58 1.34
CA ALA A 142 -10.60 9.48 0.45
C ALA A 142 -9.10 9.56 0.76
N GLU A 143 -8.74 9.63 2.05
CA GLU A 143 -7.37 9.87 2.48
C GLU A 143 -6.56 8.57 2.65
N LEU A 144 -7.22 7.47 3.05
CA LEU A 144 -6.55 6.22 3.44
C LEU A 144 -6.98 5.01 2.60
N GLY A 145 -8.09 5.07 1.87
CA GLY A 145 -8.71 3.88 1.27
C GLY A 145 -7.88 3.20 0.17
N GLY A 146 -7.05 3.95 -0.56
CA GLY A 146 -6.11 3.37 -1.55
C GLY A 146 -4.93 2.66 -0.90
N HIS A 147 -4.59 3.04 0.33
CA HIS A 147 -3.38 2.62 1.01
C HIS A 147 -3.66 1.55 2.07
N PHE A 148 -4.81 1.65 2.75
CA PHE A 148 -5.21 0.81 3.88
C PHE A 148 -6.66 0.32 3.76
N GLY A 149 -6.91 -0.93 4.12
CA GLY A 149 -8.22 -1.59 4.05
C GLY A 149 -9.21 -1.25 5.19
N ILE A 150 -9.12 -0.06 5.80
CA ILE A 150 -9.90 0.31 7.01
C ILE A 150 -11.31 0.87 6.75
N PRO A 151 -11.59 1.63 5.67
CA PRO A 151 -12.87 2.35 5.54
C PRO A 151 -14.12 1.47 5.59
N GLU A 152 -14.06 0.26 5.04
CA GLU A 152 -15.18 -0.69 5.03
C GLU A 152 -15.51 -1.17 6.46
N GLN A 153 -14.51 -1.69 7.17
CA GLN A 153 -14.68 -2.11 8.57
C GLN A 153 -15.20 -0.96 9.44
N MET A 154 -14.70 0.26 9.21
CA MET A 154 -15.17 1.45 9.92
C MET A 154 -16.66 1.71 9.70
N ARG A 155 -17.12 1.61 8.44
CA ARG A 155 -18.52 1.80 8.08
C ARG A 155 -19.41 0.76 8.76
N GLU A 156 -19.02 -0.51 8.71
CA GLU A 156 -19.79 -1.61 9.31
C GLU A 156 -19.98 -1.46 10.83
N GLN A 157 -18.89 -1.17 11.56
CA GLN A 157 -18.95 -1.02 13.02
C GLN A 157 -19.82 0.17 13.43
N ILE A 158 -19.67 1.29 12.74
CA ILE A 158 -20.47 2.50 12.98
C ILE A 158 -21.96 2.22 12.72
N ASP A 159 -22.29 1.64 11.56
CA ASP A 159 -23.68 1.33 11.19
C ASP A 159 -24.31 0.34 12.19
N HIS A 160 -23.53 -0.63 12.66
CA HIS A 160 -23.97 -1.57 13.70
C HIS A 160 -24.38 -0.84 15.00
N HIS A 161 -23.52 0.03 15.53
CA HIS A 161 -23.82 0.77 16.75
C HIS A 161 -25.01 1.72 16.59
N LEU A 162 -25.10 2.44 15.47
CA LEU A 162 -26.21 3.35 15.20
C LEU A 162 -27.54 2.60 15.03
N ALA A 163 -27.54 1.46 14.35
CA ALA A 163 -28.73 0.61 14.21
C ALA A 163 -29.20 0.06 15.57
N THR A 164 -28.28 -0.36 16.41
CA THR A 164 -28.57 -0.85 17.76
C THR A 164 -29.10 0.26 18.66
N THR A 165 -28.46 1.44 18.64
CA THR A 165 -28.91 2.63 19.38
C THR A 165 -30.35 3.00 18.98
N ARG A 166 -30.65 3.04 17.67
CA ARG A 166 -32.00 3.34 17.17
C ARG A 166 -33.03 2.33 17.67
N ARG A 167 -32.68 1.04 17.72
CA ARG A 167 -33.57 -0.02 18.19
C ARG A 167 -33.98 0.19 19.65
N PHE A 168 -33.05 0.55 20.52
CA PHE A 168 -33.33 0.79 21.94
C PHE A 168 -34.04 2.12 22.19
N ALA A 169 -33.66 3.17 21.45
CA ALA A 169 -34.37 4.45 21.48
C ALA A 169 -35.86 4.29 21.13
N ASN A 170 -36.19 3.49 20.11
CA ASN A 170 -37.59 3.22 19.73
C ASN A 170 -38.40 2.53 20.84
N ARG A 171 -37.74 1.87 21.80
CA ARG A 171 -38.36 1.21 22.96
C ARG A 171 -38.41 2.10 24.21
N GLY A 172 -37.79 3.28 24.16
CA GLY A 172 -37.64 4.18 25.30
C GLY A 172 -36.58 3.75 26.32
N ASP A 173 -35.68 2.83 25.94
CA ASP A 173 -34.61 2.32 26.80
C ASP A 173 -33.37 3.22 26.71
N LEU A 174 -33.38 4.31 27.49
CA LEU A 174 -32.34 5.32 27.45
C LEU A 174 -31.01 4.87 28.08
N ASP A 175 -31.07 4.02 29.11
CA ASP A 175 -29.87 3.47 29.73
C ASP A 175 -29.08 2.65 28.71
N ARG A 176 -29.80 1.84 27.91
CA ARG A 176 -29.16 1.06 26.84
C ARG A 176 -28.69 1.92 25.66
N VAL A 177 -29.39 3.02 25.35
CA VAL A 177 -28.91 4.01 24.37
C VAL A 177 -27.57 4.60 24.79
N ASP A 178 -27.41 4.94 26.07
CA ASP A 178 -26.17 5.51 26.58
C ASP A 178 -25.01 4.55 26.56
N GLU A 179 -25.26 3.28 26.90
CA GLU A 179 -24.27 2.23 26.81
C GLU A 179 -23.79 2.02 25.36
N GLU A 180 -24.69 2.03 24.37
CA GLU A 180 -24.31 1.86 22.97
C GLU A 180 -23.59 3.08 22.39
N LEU A 181 -23.96 4.28 22.80
CA LEU A 181 -23.23 5.50 22.44
C LEU A 181 -21.84 5.54 23.08
N GLU A 182 -21.69 5.03 24.30
CA GLU A 182 -20.38 4.85 24.94
C GLU A 182 -19.50 3.87 24.17
N ARG A 183 -20.04 2.71 23.77
CA ARG A 183 -19.32 1.74 22.94
C ARG A 183 -18.88 2.31 21.61
N LEU A 184 -19.74 3.09 20.94
CA LEU A 184 -19.37 3.80 19.72
C LEU A 184 -18.25 4.82 19.97
N HIS A 185 -18.33 5.57 21.07
CA HIS A 185 -17.28 6.52 21.44
C HIS A 185 -15.94 5.81 21.67
N ASP A 186 -15.94 4.68 22.38
CA ASP A 186 -14.74 3.90 22.68
C ASP A 186 -14.14 3.26 21.42
N TYR A 187 -14.98 2.79 20.50
CA TYR A 187 -14.56 2.34 19.18
C TYR A 187 -13.83 3.46 18.42
N LEU A 188 -14.45 4.65 18.31
CA LEU A 188 -13.86 5.81 17.64
C LEU A 188 -12.56 6.26 18.32
N ALA A 189 -12.50 6.21 19.66
CA ALA A 189 -11.30 6.51 20.43
C ALA A 189 -10.17 5.51 20.12
N GLY A 190 -10.50 4.23 19.98
CA GLY A 190 -9.57 3.17 19.64
C GLY A 190 -8.90 3.41 18.29
N ILE A 191 -9.69 3.61 17.23
CA ILE A 191 -9.17 3.83 15.87
C ILE A 191 -8.50 5.21 15.69
N ARG A 192 -8.78 6.18 16.56
CA ARG A 192 -8.09 7.48 16.58
C ARG A 192 -6.71 7.40 17.25
N SER A 193 -6.48 6.40 18.09
CA SER A 193 -5.33 6.39 19.01
C SER A 193 -3.98 6.30 18.28
N ASP A 194 -2.94 6.87 18.90
CA ASP A 194 -1.56 6.76 18.40
C ASP A 194 -1.10 5.30 18.30
N LEU A 195 -1.63 4.42 19.17
CA LEU A 195 -1.33 3.00 19.12
C LEU A 195 -1.90 2.35 17.85
N PHE A 196 -3.11 2.74 17.45
CA PHE A 196 -3.72 2.27 16.20
C PHE A 196 -2.93 2.77 15.00
N VAL A 197 -2.60 4.07 14.96
CA VAL A 197 -1.78 4.64 13.88
C VAL A 197 -0.46 3.89 13.76
N ARG A 198 0.28 3.74 14.86
CA ARG A 198 1.59 3.07 14.86
C ARG A 198 1.56 1.59 14.51
N ARG A 199 0.44 0.89 14.67
CA ARG A 199 0.35 -0.56 14.44
C ARG A 199 -0.37 -0.95 13.16
N VAL A 200 -1.36 -0.16 12.74
CA VAL A 200 -2.26 -0.49 11.65
C VAL A 200 -2.07 0.45 10.47
N LEU A 201 -1.81 1.73 10.74
CA LEU A 201 -1.59 2.73 9.71
C LEU A 201 -0.10 3.12 9.62
N SER A 202 0.81 2.28 10.09
CA SER A 202 2.22 2.65 10.24
C SER A 202 2.84 3.05 8.90
N ASP A 203 3.61 4.14 8.90
CA ASP A 203 4.51 4.55 7.82
C ASP A 203 5.91 3.93 7.96
N ARG A 204 6.23 3.33 9.10
CA ARG A 204 7.54 2.72 9.34
C ARG A 204 7.60 1.23 9.04
N GLN A 205 6.53 0.50 9.29
CA GLN A 205 6.42 -0.92 8.96
C GLN A 205 5.09 -1.12 8.24
N VAL A 206 5.15 -0.99 6.92
CA VAL A 206 3.99 -0.97 6.04
C VAL A 206 3.63 -2.38 5.64
N ASP A 207 2.58 -2.91 6.26
CA ASP A 207 1.90 -4.15 5.85
C ASP A 207 0.58 -3.77 5.14
N ALA A 208 0.70 -3.25 3.93
CA ALA A 208 -0.41 -2.64 3.23
C ALA A 208 -0.22 -2.64 1.71
N THR A 209 -0.89 -1.72 0.99
CA THR A 209 -0.80 -1.61 -0.47
C THR A 209 0.64 -1.51 -0.98
N LEU A 210 1.55 -0.81 -0.28
CA LEU A 210 2.96 -0.75 -0.67
C LEU A 210 3.63 -2.14 -0.63
N TYR A 211 3.47 -2.90 0.45
CA TYR A 211 4.02 -4.26 0.55
C TYR A 211 3.47 -5.15 -0.56
N ARG A 212 2.16 -5.09 -0.80
CA ARG A 212 1.54 -5.82 -1.92
C ARG A 212 2.13 -5.38 -3.26
N ASN A 213 2.25 -4.10 -3.54
CA ASN A 213 2.85 -3.69 -4.82
C ASN A 213 4.33 -4.11 -4.97
N LEU A 214 5.08 -4.21 -3.88
CA LEU A 214 6.48 -4.66 -3.88
C LEU A 214 6.60 -6.20 -3.98
N HIS A 215 5.78 -6.93 -3.24
CA HIS A 215 5.85 -8.38 -3.10
C HIS A 215 4.88 -9.12 -4.03
N ASP A 216 3.61 -8.68 -4.06
CA ASP A 216 2.55 -9.18 -4.91
C ASP A 216 1.19 -8.40 -4.85
N GLY A 217 0.66 -7.99 -6.01
CA GLY A 217 -0.71 -7.51 -6.19
C GLY A 217 -1.57 -8.40 -7.12
N THR A 218 -1.03 -9.52 -7.56
CA THR A 218 -1.66 -10.54 -8.40
C THR A 218 -1.35 -11.91 -7.79
N ALA A 219 -1.88 -12.17 -6.60
CA ALA A 219 -2.52 -13.47 -6.45
C ALA A 219 -3.56 -13.50 -7.56
N ASP A 220 -3.39 -14.38 -8.54
CA ASP A 220 -4.46 -14.65 -9.50
C ASP A 220 -5.68 -15.03 -8.65
N SER A 221 -6.62 -14.08 -8.54
CA SER A 221 -7.94 -14.31 -7.98
C SER A 221 -8.81 -15.00 -9.03
N ASP A 222 -8.24 -15.95 -9.75
CA ASP A 222 -8.93 -16.85 -10.65
C ASP A 222 -8.72 -18.25 -10.08
N ASP A 223 -9.73 -18.70 -9.35
CA ASP A 223 -10.19 -20.07 -9.13
C ASP A 223 -9.43 -21.20 -9.90
N SER A 224 -8.15 -21.42 -9.58
CA SER A 224 -7.48 -22.68 -9.85
C SER A 224 -7.18 -23.36 -8.54
N ASP A 225 -7.99 -24.37 -8.23
CA ASP A 225 -7.79 -25.41 -7.19
C ASP A 225 -6.50 -26.25 -7.47
N ASP A 226 -5.43 -25.62 -7.95
CA ASP A 226 -4.12 -26.26 -8.05
C ASP A 226 -3.38 -25.94 -6.75
N ASP A 227 -3.35 -26.94 -5.86
CA ASP A 227 -2.62 -27.01 -4.58
C ASP A 227 -1.08 -26.95 -4.76
N ASP A 228 -0.56 -26.12 -5.67
CA ASP A 228 0.85 -25.76 -5.67
C ASP A 228 1.00 -24.54 -4.73
N ASP A 229 1.18 -24.87 -3.45
CA ASP A 229 1.58 -23.99 -2.32
C ASP A 229 2.94 -23.29 -2.55
N ASP A 230 3.27 -22.84 -3.77
CA ASP A 230 4.40 -21.95 -4.01
C ASP A 230 4.00 -20.52 -3.61
N GLU A 231 3.62 -20.35 -2.34
CA GLU A 231 3.52 -19.03 -1.72
C GLU A 231 4.89 -18.36 -1.86
N ALA A 232 4.94 -17.20 -2.51
CA ALA A 232 6.20 -16.52 -2.74
C ALA A 232 6.92 -16.27 -1.41
N ALA A 233 8.19 -16.67 -1.32
CA ALA A 233 9.01 -16.49 -0.13
C ALA A 233 8.89 -15.05 0.39
N PRO A 234 8.75 -14.82 1.71
CA PRO A 234 8.36 -13.54 2.24
C PRO A 234 9.28 -12.42 1.79
N GLY A 235 8.67 -11.35 1.28
CA GLY A 235 9.35 -10.11 0.95
C GLY A 235 9.69 -9.31 2.20
N LEU A 236 10.90 -8.78 2.26
CA LEU A 236 11.24 -7.71 3.20
C LEU A 236 11.91 -6.61 2.41
N PHE A 237 11.38 -5.39 2.52
CA PHE A 237 11.90 -4.25 1.76
C PHE A 237 12.18 -3.04 2.63
N GLU A 238 13.31 -2.38 2.39
CA GLU A 238 13.55 -1.01 2.86
C GLU A 238 13.34 -0.02 1.73
N CYS A 239 12.59 1.04 1.99
CA CYS A 239 12.31 2.10 1.04
C CYS A 239 12.88 3.42 1.55
N TYR A 240 13.53 4.17 0.66
CA TYR A 240 13.95 5.55 0.90
C TYR A 240 13.41 6.44 -0.20
N HIS A 241 12.88 7.61 0.15
CA HIS A 241 12.45 8.63 -0.82
C HIS A 241 13.33 9.87 -0.75
N SER A 242 13.48 10.58 -1.87
CA SER A 242 14.26 11.80 -2.00
C SER A 242 13.91 12.94 -1.04
N THR A 243 12.71 12.94 -0.42
CA THR A 243 12.31 13.88 0.63
C THR A 243 12.90 13.56 2.02
N GLY A 244 13.55 12.41 2.17
CA GLY A 244 14.12 11.92 3.42
C GLY A 244 13.27 10.87 4.14
N TYR A 245 12.11 10.50 3.60
CA TYR A 245 11.31 9.41 4.14
C TYR A 245 12.04 8.07 4.05
N ALA A 246 11.89 7.25 5.10
CA ALA A 246 12.42 5.91 5.21
C ALA A 246 11.42 4.99 5.94
N GLY A 247 11.16 3.81 5.40
CA GLY A 247 10.21 2.85 5.95
C GLY A 247 10.47 1.42 5.47
N TYR A 248 10.00 0.43 6.21
CA TYR A 248 9.92 -0.95 5.73
C TYR A 248 8.57 -1.20 5.06
N ALA A 249 8.58 -2.06 4.05
CA ALA A 249 7.39 -2.77 3.60
C ALA A 249 7.56 -4.26 3.91
N TYR A 250 6.68 -4.79 4.76
CA TYR A 250 6.83 -6.13 5.33
C TYR A 250 5.54 -6.61 6.00
N ALA A 251 5.04 -7.79 5.61
CA ALA A 251 3.87 -8.42 6.20
C ALA A 251 4.19 -9.63 7.10
N GLY A 252 5.46 -9.85 7.43
CA GLY A 252 5.83 -11.01 8.24
C GLY A 252 5.53 -10.82 9.73
N PRO A 253 5.59 -11.91 10.51
CA PRO A 253 5.15 -11.94 11.90
C PRO A 253 6.10 -11.21 12.88
N ARG A 254 7.26 -10.77 12.41
CA ARG A 254 8.30 -10.16 13.26
C ARG A 254 8.23 -8.64 13.23
N TYR A 255 8.33 -8.03 14.40
CA TYR A 255 8.50 -6.58 14.47
C TYR A 255 9.98 -6.24 14.27
N ILE A 256 10.27 -5.30 13.38
CA ILE A 256 11.65 -4.86 13.12
C ILE A 256 11.94 -3.66 14.00
N GLU A 257 12.87 -3.84 14.95
CA GLU A 257 13.20 -2.78 15.91
C GLU A 257 14.11 -1.68 15.32
N ARG A 258 14.92 -2.03 14.31
CA ARG A 258 15.86 -1.10 13.66
C ARG A 258 15.10 -0.04 12.85
N GLU A 259 15.48 1.23 12.97
CA GLU A 259 14.98 2.27 12.06
C GLU A 259 15.61 2.13 10.66
N PRO A 260 14.82 2.03 9.58
CA PRO A 260 15.37 1.93 8.23
C PRO A 260 16.15 3.19 7.89
N PHE A 261 17.39 3.02 7.43
CA PHE A 261 18.32 4.11 7.14
C PHE A 261 18.52 5.12 8.30
N GLY A 262 18.15 4.79 9.55
CA GLY A 262 18.11 5.71 10.69
C GLY A 262 19.22 5.49 11.71
N ASP A 263 19.33 6.37 12.72
CA ASP A 263 20.25 6.21 13.86
C ASP A 263 19.68 5.23 14.88
N ALA A 264 20.37 4.11 15.14
CA ALA A 264 20.07 3.30 16.31
C ALA A 264 20.56 4.04 17.58
N PRO A 265 19.68 4.40 18.53
CA PRO A 265 20.11 5.12 19.73
C PRO A 265 20.97 4.22 20.62
N GLY A 266 22.29 4.48 20.62
CA GLY A 266 23.26 3.80 21.48
C GLY A 266 24.25 2.89 20.76
N ASP A 267 24.17 2.75 19.44
CA ASP A 267 25.17 2.05 18.63
C ASP A 267 26.29 2.98 18.16
N ASP A 268 27.53 2.46 18.19
CA ASP A 268 28.71 3.13 17.66
C ASP A 268 28.80 3.07 16.12
N ILE A 269 27.98 2.24 15.47
CA ILE A 269 27.95 2.02 14.01
C ILE A 269 26.49 2.14 13.54
N ASN A 270 26.25 3.06 12.61
CA ASN A 270 24.93 3.24 12.02
C ASN A 270 24.87 2.50 10.67
N GLU A 271 24.55 1.21 10.70
CA GLU A 271 24.55 0.36 9.51
C GLU A 271 23.53 0.80 8.45
N GLY A 272 22.40 1.40 8.86
CA GLY A 272 21.38 1.93 7.95
C GLY A 272 21.85 3.19 7.20
N GLN A 273 22.48 4.14 7.90
CA GLN A 273 23.08 5.31 7.25
C GLN A 273 24.27 4.94 6.38
N GLU A 274 25.06 3.95 6.79
CA GLU A 274 26.14 3.40 5.96
C GLU A 274 25.58 2.77 4.68
N LEU A 275 24.46 2.03 4.77
CA LEU A 275 23.77 1.51 3.59
C LEU A 275 23.30 2.65 2.66
N LEU A 276 22.65 3.69 3.19
CA LEU A 276 22.21 4.85 2.40
C LEU A 276 23.39 5.57 1.73
N ALA A 277 24.48 5.76 2.48
CA ALA A 277 25.70 6.38 1.97
C ALA A 277 26.30 5.55 0.83
N ARG A 278 26.34 4.23 1.00
CA ARG A 278 26.80 3.27 -0.01
C ARG A 278 25.91 3.27 -1.24
N GLN A 279 24.58 3.30 -1.07
CA GLN A 279 23.65 3.41 -2.20
C GLN A 279 23.87 4.68 -3.00
N ARG A 280 23.97 5.84 -2.33
CA ARG A 280 24.24 7.11 -3.01
C ARG A 280 25.51 7.04 -3.85
N LEU A 281 26.54 6.40 -3.32
CA LEU A 281 27.81 6.26 -4.00
C LEU A 281 27.77 5.25 -5.16
N HIS A 282 27.12 4.10 -5.01
CA HIS A 282 26.95 3.15 -6.12
C HIS A 282 26.00 3.65 -7.21
N PHE A 283 25.03 4.51 -6.88
CA PHE A 283 24.06 5.00 -7.85
C PHE A 283 24.40 6.38 -8.42
N ASP A 284 25.43 7.07 -7.93
CA ASP A 284 25.78 8.44 -8.35
C ASP A 284 25.98 8.55 -9.86
N ALA A 285 26.83 7.68 -10.43
CA ALA A 285 27.15 7.66 -11.86
C ALA A 285 25.99 7.22 -12.76
N VAL A 286 24.95 6.60 -12.20
CA VAL A 286 23.74 6.16 -12.92
C VAL A 286 22.51 6.99 -12.59
N GLY A 287 22.72 8.09 -11.85
CA GLY A 287 21.71 9.09 -11.58
C GLY A 287 21.77 10.24 -12.56
N GLU A 288 20.69 10.47 -13.29
CA GLU A 288 20.53 11.69 -14.08
C GLU A 288 19.57 12.63 -13.34
N SER A 289 20.05 13.84 -13.04
CA SER A 289 19.30 14.81 -12.22
C SER A 289 18.51 15.82 -13.06
N THR A 290 18.88 15.98 -14.33
CA THR A 290 18.24 16.90 -15.26
C THR A 290 16.81 16.43 -15.56
N GLY A 291 15.82 17.24 -15.20
CA GLY A 291 14.40 16.92 -15.42
C GLY A 291 13.85 15.84 -14.46
N ARG A 292 14.61 15.43 -13.44
CA ARG A 292 14.17 14.46 -12.42
C ARG A 292 13.37 15.17 -11.34
N ASN A 293 12.16 14.67 -11.08
CA ASN A 293 11.24 15.19 -10.06
C ASN A 293 11.48 14.59 -8.68
N GLY A 294 11.94 13.35 -8.64
CA GLY A 294 12.19 12.63 -7.41
C GLY A 294 12.87 11.30 -7.69
N PHE A 295 13.26 10.63 -6.62
CA PHE A 295 13.81 9.30 -6.70
C PHE A 295 13.50 8.50 -5.43
N ALA A 296 13.58 7.19 -5.57
CA ALA A 296 13.50 6.26 -4.45
C ALA A 296 14.62 5.21 -4.54
N TYR A 297 15.11 4.78 -3.38
CA TYR A 297 15.85 3.52 -3.26
C TYR A 297 14.93 2.47 -2.67
N VAL A 298 15.00 1.26 -3.21
CA VAL A 298 14.31 0.08 -2.66
C VAL A 298 15.35 -1.00 -2.46
N VAL A 299 15.43 -1.56 -1.26
CA VAL A 299 16.31 -2.69 -0.93
C VAL A 299 15.46 -3.90 -0.68
N SER A 300 15.67 -4.95 -1.45
CA SER A 300 15.01 -6.23 -1.22
C SER A 300 15.94 -7.17 -0.47
N TYR A 301 15.41 -7.87 0.53
CA TYR A 301 16.16 -8.77 1.39
C TYR A 301 15.77 -10.23 1.23
N ALA A 302 16.84 -11.04 1.21
CA ALA A 302 17.02 -12.47 1.33
C ALA A 302 16.40 -13.22 2.52
N VAL A 303 15.37 -12.71 3.21
CA VAL A 303 14.91 -13.28 4.50
C VAL A 303 14.36 -14.72 4.41
N PRO A 304 14.48 -15.55 5.47
CA PRO A 304 13.90 -16.89 5.52
C PRO A 304 12.36 -16.86 5.57
N GLU A 305 11.77 -18.04 5.41
CA GLU A 305 10.33 -18.27 5.63
C GLU A 305 9.88 -17.85 7.03
N ALA A 306 8.61 -17.47 7.15
CA ALA A 306 8.06 -16.85 8.36
C ALA A 306 8.23 -17.70 9.64
N ASP A 307 8.19 -19.02 9.52
CA ASP A 307 8.38 -19.97 10.61
C ASP A 307 9.86 -20.17 11.02
N GLU A 308 10.78 -19.88 10.10
CA GLU A 308 12.23 -19.97 10.31
C GLU A 308 12.86 -18.64 10.77
N GLN A 309 12.12 -17.53 10.70
CA GLN A 309 12.63 -16.21 11.06
C GLN A 309 12.96 -16.10 12.56
N PRO A 310 14.16 -15.58 12.92
CA PRO A 310 14.54 -15.34 14.30
C PRO A 310 13.65 -14.26 14.94
N THR A 311 13.69 -14.19 16.28
CA THR A 311 12.89 -13.18 17.01
C THR A 311 13.44 -11.78 16.79
N ASP A 312 14.77 -11.66 16.68
CA ASP A 312 15.55 -10.46 16.40
C ASP A 312 15.93 -10.40 14.91
N LEU A 313 14.93 -10.39 14.03
CA LEU A 313 15.17 -10.29 12.59
C LEU A 313 15.87 -8.96 12.26
N ASN A 314 17.17 -9.04 11.94
CA ASN A 314 17.94 -7.92 11.42
C ASN A 314 18.10 -8.07 9.90
N PRO A 315 17.46 -7.20 9.09
CA PRO A 315 17.53 -7.29 7.62
C PRO A 315 18.95 -7.35 7.05
N LEU A 316 19.91 -6.65 7.68
CA LEU A 316 21.27 -6.51 7.14
C LEU A 316 22.12 -7.78 7.28
N ASP A 317 21.63 -8.77 8.03
CA ASP A 317 22.27 -10.08 8.15
C ASP A 317 22.01 -10.97 6.92
N TYR A 318 21.14 -10.54 6.00
CA TYR A 318 20.70 -11.31 4.84
C TYR A 318 21.22 -10.74 3.51
N PRO A 319 21.39 -11.60 2.49
CA PRO A 319 21.67 -11.15 1.13
C PRO A 319 20.63 -10.11 0.69
N HIS A 320 21.07 -9.06 0.02
CA HIS A 320 20.16 -8.00 -0.41
C HIS A 320 20.61 -7.36 -1.71
N THR A 321 19.63 -6.85 -2.44
CA THR A 321 19.85 -6.13 -3.69
C THR A 321 19.13 -4.80 -3.64
N SER A 322 19.80 -3.76 -4.16
CA SER A 322 19.24 -2.42 -4.26
C SER A 322 18.69 -2.13 -5.66
N LEU A 323 17.61 -1.36 -5.67
CA LEU A 323 17.00 -0.70 -6.80
C LEU A 323 17.10 0.81 -6.62
N PHE A 324 17.26 1.50 -7.72
CA PHE A 324 17.18 2.94 -7.81
C PHE A 324 16.15 3.34 -8.86
N VAL A 325 15.07 3.98 -8.40
CA VAL A 325 13.96 4.43 -9.25
C VAL A 325 14.04 5.93 -9.38
N GLN A 326 14.18 6.42 -10.61
CA GLN A 326 14.22 7.84 -10.95
C GLN A 326 12.93 8.24 -11.65
N HIS A 327 12.24 9.26 -11.16
CA HIS A 327 10.96 9.74 -11.71
C HIS A 327 11.15 11.08 -12.43
N TYR A 328 10.69 11.16 -13.67
CA TYR A 328 10.80 12.34 -14.53
C TYR A 328 9.43 12.91 -14.91
N ASP A 329 9.40 14.15 -15.40
CA ASP A 329 8.17 14.87 -15.83
C ASP A 329 7.38 14.19 -16.96
N GLY A 330 7.89 13.11 -17.54
CA GLY A 330 7.22 12.34 -18.56
C GLY A 330 8.14 11.37 -19.28
N VAL A 331 7.57 10.61 -20.21
CA VAL A 331 8.28 9.58 -20.98
C VAL A 331 9.47 10.17 -21.74
N GLN A 332 9.30 11.33 -22.38
CA GLN A 332 10.39 11.95 -23.14
C GLN A 332 11.54 12.39 -22.23
N ALA A 333 11.26 12.98 -21.07
CA ALA A 333 12.30 13.38 -20.13
C ALA A 333 13.08 12.16 -19.59
N ALA A 334 12.39 11.05 -19.32
CA ALA A 334 13.02 9.80 -18.95
C ALA A 334 13.87 9.20 -20.10
N THR A 335 13.41 9.32 -21.35
CA THR A 335 14.19 8.91 -22.53
C THR A 335 15.46 9.75 -22.67
N ASP A 336 15.34 11.08 -22.60
CA ASP A 336 16.48 12.00 -22.69
C ASP A 336 17.51 11.73 -21.57
N ALA A 337 17.03 11.39 -20.36
CA ALA A 337 17.87 11.01 -19.24
C ALA A 337 18.60 9.69 -19.47
N ALA A 338 17.89 8.65 -19.94
CA ALA A 338 18.52 7.36 -20.27
C ALA A 338 19.56 7.50 -21.39
N GLU A 339 19.26 8.27 -22.44
CA GLU A 339 20.19 8.56 -23.54
C GLU A 339 21.43 9.29 -23.02
N THR A 340 21.25 10.28 -22.14
CA THR A 340 22.36 11.00 -21.51
C THR A 340 23.25 10.04 -20.71
N LEU A 341 22.66 9.16 -19.88
CA LEU A 341 23.42 8.15 -19.15
C LEU A 341 24.24 7.27 -20.09
N PHE A 342 23.67 6.79 -21.19
CA PHE A 342 24.37 5.97 -22.18
C PHE A 342 25.47 6.70 -22.95
N ASP A 343 25.34 8.02 -23.12
CA ASP A 343 26.29 8.84 -23.86
C ASP A 343 27.44 9.35 -22.99
N THR A 344 27.24 9.47 -21.66
CA THR A 344 28.20 10.14 -20.78
C THR A 344 28.72 9.30 -19.63
N SER A 345 27.85 8.51 -18.98
CA SER A 345 28.11 8.02 -17.63
C SER A 345 28.25 6.50 -17.53
N VAL A 346 27.58 5.76 -18.44
CA VAL A 346 27.60 4.31 -18.45
C VAL A 346 28.00 3.77 -19.82
N SER A 347 28.65 2.61 -19.81
CA SER A 347 28.87 1.80 -21.00
C SER A 347 27.88 0.65 -21.05
N ARG A 348 27.47 0.24 -22.25
CA ARG A 348 26.58 -0.92 -22.48
C ARG A 348 27.38 -2.10 -22.99
N GLU A 349 27.10 -3.28 -22.46
CA GLU A 349 27.75 -4.54 -22.88
C GLU A 349 26.76 -5.53 -23.52
N GLY A 350 25.51 -5.53 -23.08
CA GLY A 350 24.51 -6.46 -23.57
C GLY A 350 23.11 -6.19 -23.03
N THR A 351 22.26 -7.20 -23.13
CA THR A 351 20.95 -7.23 -22.49
C THR A 351 20.78 -8.48 -21.65
N TYR A 352 19.95 -8.40 -20.63
CA TYR A 352 19.57 -9.51 -19.77
C TYR A 352 18.08 -9.42 -19.47
N SER A 353 17.38 -10.54 -19.51
CA SER A 353 15.96 -10.59 -19.19
C SER A 353 15.76 -10.83 -17.69
N PHE A 354 15.10 -9.89 -17.03
CA PHE A 354 14.58 -10.06 -15.67
C PHE A 354 13.08 -10.25 -15.72
N GLY A 355 12.59 -11.38 -15.19
CA GLY A 355 11.20 -11.76 -15.39
C GLY A 355 10.84 -11.68 -16.87
N ARG A 356 9.87 -10.84 -17.19
CA ARG A 356 9.37 -10.60 -18.56
C ARG A 356 10.08 -9.48 -19.34
N ASP A 357 10.84 -8.61 -18.68
CA ASP A 357 11.35 -7.37 -19.27
C ASP A 357 12.85 -7.51 -19.64
N GLU A 358 13.28 -6.86 -20.73
CA GLU A 358 14.67 -6.87 -21.17
C GLU A 358 15.41 -5.62 -20.67
N TRP A 359 16.50 -5.84 -19.93
CA TRP A 359 17.29 -4.80 -19.28
C TRP A 359 18.64 -4.65 -19.97
N HIS A 360 19.16 -3.42 -20.01
CA HIS A 360 20.52 -3.16 -20.49
C HIS A 360 21.53 -3.51 -19.40
N GLN A 361 22.50 -4.35 -19.73
CA GLN A 361 23.69 -4.55 -18.91
C GLN A 361 24.60 -3.33 -19.06
N VAL A 362 24.74 -2.57 -17.97
CA VAL A 362 25.54 -1.35 -17.92
C VAL A 362 26.66 -1.43 -16.90
N TYR A 363 27.82 -0.91 -17.24
CA TYR A 363 28.93 -0.74 -16.29
C TYR A 363 29.42 0.70 -16.27
N TYR A 364 29.92 1.12 -15.12
CA TYR A 364 30.32 2.50 -14.85
C TYR A 364 31.34 2.52 -13.70
N HIS A 365 31.98 3.67 -13.48
CA HIS A 365 32.90 3.83 -12.36
C HIS A 365 32.17 4.46 -11.16
N ALA A 366 32.21 3.79 -10.01
CA ALA A 366 31.69 4.27 -8.73
C ALA A 366 32.66 3.87 -7.61
N ASP A 367 32.83 4.72 -6.60
CA ASP A 367 33.87 4.59 -5.55
C ASP A 367 35.32 4.40 -6.04
N GLY A 368 35.61 4.74 -7.29
CA GLY A 368 36.93 4.47 -7.88
C GLY A 368 37.14 3.02 -8.35
N ASP A 369 36.09 2.20 -8.36
CA ASP A 369 36.07 0.86 -8.98
C ASP A 369 34.99 0.77 -10.07
N VAL A 370 34.97 -0.33 -10.82
CA VAL A 370 33.95 -0.62 -11.82
C VAL A 370 32.75 -1.29 -11.15
N SER A 371 31.58 -0.66 -11.27
CA SER A 371 30.30 -1.23 -10.89
C SER A 371 29.54 -1.70 -12.13
N TYR A 372 28.91 -2.87 -12.00
CA TYR A 372 28.04 -3.49 -12.99
C TYR A 372 26.60 -3.43 -12.49
N ALA A 373 25.65 -3.07 -13.34
CA ALA A 373 24.24 -2.96 -12.99
C ALA A 373 23.35 -3.25 -14.20
N TYR A 374 22.04 -3.16 -13.99
CA TYR A 374 21.04 -3.32 -15.03
C TYR A 374 20.18 -2.07 -15.10
N LEU A 375 19.93 -1.56 -16.30
CA LEU A 375 19.19 -0.31 -16.51
C LEU A 375 18.04 -0.54 -17.50
N ILE A 376 16.86 -0.05 -17.16
CA ILE A 376 15.70 -0.03 -18.05
C ILE A 376 14.93 1.29 -17.94
N GLN A 377 14.36 1.75 -19.04
CA GLN A 377 13.34 2.80 -19.03
C GLN A 377 11.95 2.16 -18.94
N ALA A 378 11.14 2.57 -17.99
CA ALA A 378 9.75 2.17 -17.83
C ALA A 378 8.86 3.41 -17.85
N GLY A 379 8.40 3.83 -19.03
CA GLY A 379 7.63 5.07 -19.22
C GLY A 379 8.38 6.30 -18.69
N PRO A 380 7.83 7.05 -17.72
CA PRO A 380 8.47 8.23 -17.12
C PRO A 380 9.53 7.87 -16.06
N TYR A 381 9.86 6.58 -15.89
CA TYR A 381 10.83 6.12 -14.92
C TYR A 381 12.09 5.58 -15.60
N VAL A 382 13.25 5.83 -14.98
CA VAL A 382 14.49 5.09 -15.26
C VAL A 382 14.82 4.29 -14.01
N VAL A 383 14.95 2.97 -14.17
CA VAL A 383 15.21 2.06 -13.06
C VAL A 383 16.58 1.43 -13.23
N VAL A 384 17.38 1.43 -12.17
CA VAL A 384 18.67 0.75 -12.11
C VAL A 384 18.62 -0.31 -11.01
N ALA A 385 19.02 -1.53 -11.33
CA ALA A 385 18.94 -2.68 -10.44
C ALA A 385 20.32 -3.32 -10.23
N ALA A 386 20.52 -3.86 -9.02
CA ALA A 386 21.64 -4.73 -8.65
C ALA A 386 23.03 -4.18 -9.01
N PRO A 387 23.39 -2.96 -8.56
CA PRO A 387 24.77 -2.49 -8.67
C PRO A 387 25.68 -3.40 -7.85
N SER A 388 26.80 -3.84 -8.43
CA SER A 388 27.83 -4.60 -7.73
C SER A 388 29.15 -4.50 -8.46
N GLU A 389 30.26 -4.53 -7.71
CA GLU A 389 31.64 -4.57 -8.22
C GLU A 389 31.99 -5.93 -8.85
N VAL A 390 31.14 -6.95 -8.65
CA VAL A 390 31.28 -8.27 -9.26
C VAL A 390 30.65 -8.25 -10.65
N ALA A 391 31.46 -8.60 -11.66
CA ALA A 391 31.04 -8.72 -13.06
C ALA A 391 29.92 -9.77 -13.22
N TRP A 392 29.04 -9.57 -14.20
CA TRP A 392 27.83 -10.40 -14.36
C TRP A 392 28.12 -11.90 -14.46
N GLU A 393 29.20 -12.27 -15.14
CA GLU A 393 29.61 -13.67 -15.37
C GLU A 393 30.09 -14.37 -14.10
N GLU A 394 30.46 -13.60 -13.07
CA GLU A 394 30.99 -14.11 -11.80
C GLU A 394 29.95 -14.09 -10.67
N ARG A 395 28.75 -13.53 -10.91
CA ARG A 395 27.69 -13.47 -9.90
C ARG A 395 27.05 -14.84 -9.70
N VAL A 396 26.94 -15.27 -8.45
CA VAL A 396 26.28 -16.51 -8.02
C VAL A 396 25.13 -16.14 -7.10
N ASP A 397 23.96 -16.76 -7.29
CA ASP A 397 22.74 -16.63 -6.46
C ASP A 397 22.35 -15.18 -6.11
N TRP A 398 22.68 -14.24 -7.00
CA TRP A 398 22.48 -12.80 -6.77
C TRP A 398 21.04 -12.36 -7.04
N THR A 399 20.24 -13.24 -7.64
CA THR A 399 18.86 -13.01 -8.03
C THR A 399 17.92 -13.25 -6.87
N ASP A 400 18.26 -14.08 -5.87
CA ASP A 400 17.40 -14.44 -4.74
C ASP A 400 16.66 -13.26 -4.07
N PRO A 401 17.27 -12.08 -3.85
CA PRO A 401 16.54 -10.92 -3.31
C PRO A 401 15.63 -10.27 -4.37
N LEU A 402 16.00 -10.30 -5.65
CA LEU A 402 15.18 -9.79 -6.75
C LEU A 402 13.96 -10.67 -7.03
N ASP A 403 14.08 -11.98 -6.86
CA ASP A 403 13.00 -12.96 -7.07
C ASP A 403 11.74 -12.68 -6.22
N ARG A 404 11.90 -11.92 -5.13
CA ARG A 404 10.82 -11.53 -4.20
C ARG A 404 10.11 -10.24 -4.59
N LEU A 405 10.66 -9.51 -5.55
CA LEU A 405 10.09 -8.27 -6.08
C LEU A 405 9.16 -8.58 -7.25
N TRP A 406 8.17 -7.70 -7.45
CA TRP A 406 7.30 -7.71 -8.62
C TRP A 406 8.03 -7.71 -9.97
N LEU A 407 9.30 -7.30 -10.01
CA LEU A 407 10.15 -7.23 -11.21
C LEU A 407 10.55 -8.60 -11.77
N TRP A 408 10.53 -9.67 -10.97
CA TRP A 408 11.09 -10.96 -11.37
C TRP A 408 10.07 -11.91 -12.02
N ARG A 409 8.80 -11.52 -12.07
CA ARG A 409 7.74 -12.41 -12.55
C ARG A 409 7.71 -12.52 -14.09
N PRO A 410 7.50 -13.73 -14.65
CA PRO A 410 7.51 -14.00 -16.09
C PRO A 410 6.32 -13.43 -16.86
#